data_AF-A0A7H9BI30-F1
#
_entry.id   AF-A0A7H9BI30-F1
#
_cell.length_a   1.000
_cell.length_b   1.000
_cell.length_c   1.000
_cell.angle_alpha   90.00
_cell.angle_beta   90.00
_cell.angle_gamma   90.00
#
_symmetry.space_group_name_H-M   'P 1'
#
loop_
_entity.id
_entity.type
_entity.pdbx_description
1 polymer ?
#
loop_
_entity_poly.entity_id
_entity_poly.type
_entity_poly.pdbx_seq_one_letter_code
_entity_poly.pdbx_strand_id
1 'polypeptide(L)' 'MSDQAPAIQPQACPKCGAPAEQHKAGSNRFWVQCSKLGRQGNCSAIGQQGTNKKEAIAAWNKLK' A
#
# COMPACT_ATOMS: atom_id res chain seq x y z
N MET A 1 16.60 -16.81 -14.37
CA MET A 1 15.85 -16.68 -13.09
C MET A 1 15.38 -15.24 -12.98
N SER A 2 14.13 -15.06 -12.59
CA SER A 2 13.27 -13.88 -12.75
C SER A 2 13.95 -12.53 -12.49
N ASP A 3 13.85 -11.63 -13.47
CA ASP A 3 14.16 -10.21 -13.37
C ASP A 3 13.24 -9.57 -12.32
N GLN A 4 13.65 -9.65 -11.06
CA GLN A 4 12.98 -8.99 -9.95
C GLN A 4 13.52 -7.57 -9.90
N ALA A 5 13.10 -6.74 -10.86
CA ALA A 5 13.16 -5.29 -10.74
C ALA A 5 12.74 -4.94 -9.30
N PRO A 6 13.51 -4.13 -8.54
CA PRO A 6 13.34 -3.97 -7.10
C PRO A 6 11.88 -3.66 -6.83
N ALA A 7 11.17 -4.68 -6.35
CA ALA A 7 9.75 -4.61 -6.15
C ALA A 7 9.59 -3.60 -5.04
N ILE A 8 9.21 -2.37 -5.39
CA ILE A 8 8.86 -1.36 -4.41
C ILE A 8 7.70 -2.00 -3.65
N GLN A 9 7.98 -2.47 -2.45
CA GLN A 9 7.04 -3.18 -1.60
C GLN A 9 6.55 -2.19 -0.56
N PRO A 10 5.23 -2.14 -0.31
CA PRO A 10 4.70 -1.31 0.74
C PRO A 10 5.16 -1.85 2.09
N GLN A 11 5.56 -0.95 2.98
CA GLN A 11 5.83 -1.31 4.37
C GLN A 11 4.55 -1.76 5.08
N ALA A 12 4.68 -2.39 6.25
CA ALA A 12 3.52 -2.77 7.05
C ALA A 12 2.68 -1.56 7.48
N CYS A 13 1.39 -1.78 7.83
CA CYS A 13 0.51 -0.72 8.38
C CYS A 13 1.21 -0.05 9.56
N PRO A 14 1.46 1.28 9.52
CA PRO A 14 2.12 1.98 10.62
C PRO A 14 1.30 1.96 11.92
N LYS A 15 0.00 1.66 11.84
CA LYS A 15 -0.89 1.57 13.01
C LYS A 15 -0.94 0.19 13.66
N CYS A 16 -0.86 -0.90 12.91
CA CYS A 16 -1.09 -2.25 13.45
C CYS A 16 -0.04 -3.30 13.04
N GLY A 17 0.96 -2.93 12.24
CA GLY A 17 2.00 -3.84 11.76
C GLY A 17 1.52 -4.93 10.80
N ALA A 18 0.25 -4.94 10.41
CA ALA A 18 -0.27 -5.89 9.43
C ALA A 18 0.29 -5.60 8.01
N PRO A 19 0.34 -6.60 7.12
CA PRO A 19 0.81 -6.39 5.76
C PRO A 19 -0.07 -5.38 5.02
N ALA A 20 0.54 -4.66 4.09
CA ALA A 20 -0.13 -3.68 3.26
C ALA A 20 -0.45 -4.28 1.88
N GLU A 21 -1.67 -4.04 1.40
CA GLU A 21 -2.17 -4.52 0.13
C GLU A 21 -2.21 -3.37 -0.88
N GLN A 22 -1.77 -3.68 -2.10
CA GLN A 22 -1.80 -2.74 -3.22
C GLN A 22 -3.11 -2.93 -3.96
N HIS A 23 -3.84 -1.85 -4.15
CA HIS A 23 -5.07 -1.83 -4.93
C HIS A 23 -4.90 -0.94 -6.16
N LYS A 24 -5.62 -1.31 -7.21
CA LYS A 24 -5.74 -0.56 -8.45
C LYS A 24 -7.22 -0.39 -8.77
N ALA A 25 -7.62 0.82 -9.14
CA ALA A 25 -8.93 1.09 -9.73
C ALA A 25 -8.77 1.84 -11.04
N GLY A 26 -9.48 1.37 -12.07
CA GLY A 26 -9.39 1.92 -13.42
C GLY A 26 -7.97 1.84 -13.98
N SER A 27 -7.64 2.77 -14.88
CA SER A 27 -6.35 2.76 -15.60
C SER A 27 -5.20 3.29 -14.75
N ASN A 28 -5.43 4.39 -14.02
CA ASN A 28 -4.37 5.22 -13.41
C ASN A 28 -4.58 5.50 -11.91
N ARG A 29 -5.40 4.74 -11.18
CA ARG A 29 -5.52 4.94 -9.72
C ARG A 29 -4.93 3.75 -9.02
N PHE A 30 -3.89 3.99 -8.25
CA PHE A 30 -3.24 3.00 -7.41
C PHE A 30 -3.24 3.53 -5.98
N TRP A 31 -3.50 2.68 -5.01
CA TRP A 31 -3.30 3.02 -3.61
C TRP A 31 -2.85 1.80 -2.84
N VAL A 32 -2.34 2.03 -1.65
CA VAL A 32 -2.00 0.96 -0.71
C VAL A 32 -2.90 1.12 0.50
N GLN A 33 -3.40 0.02 1.04
CA GLN A 33 -4.15 0.03 2.28
C GLN A 33 -3.71 -1.12 3.18
N CYS A 34 -4.08 -1.08 4.44
CA CYS A 34 -3.85 -2.22 5.32
C CYS A 34 -4.71 -3.43 4.92
N SER A 35 -4.15 -4.64 4.93
CA SER A 35 -4.91 -5.89 4.72
C SER A 35 -6.01 -6.13 5.77
N LYS A 36 -5.85 -5.54 6.96
CA LYS A 36 -6.82 -5.57 8.05
C LYS A 36 -7.75 -4.35 8.08
N LEU A 37 -7.75 -3.54 7.02
CA LEU A 37 -8.66 -2.40 6.91
C LEU A 37 -10.10 -2.85 7.17
N GLY A 38 -10.72 -2.33 8.23
CA GLY A 38 -12.10 -2.64 8.59
C GLY A 38 -12.38 -4.07 9.12
N ARG A 39 -11.40 -4.97 9.18
CA ARG A 39 -11.63 -6.37 9.64
C ARG A 39 -11.61 -6.58 11.14
N GLN A 40 -10.89 -5.75 11.90
CA GLN A 40 -10.77 -5.89 13.37
C GLN A 40 -10.84 -4.54 14.11
N GLY A 41 -11.51 -3.53 13.54
CA GLY A 41 -11.72 -2.23 14.19
C GLY A 41 -10.47 -1.35 14.43
N ASN A 42 -9.25 -1.89 14.31
CA ASN A 42 -8.03 -1.23 14.81
C ASN A 42 -7.05 -0.68 13.76
N CYS A 43 -7.17 -0.98 12.45
CA CYS A 43 -6.38 -0.27 11.42
C CYS A 43 -7.30 0.29 10.35
N SER A 44 -7.28 1.63 10.23
CA SER A 44 -7.91 2.44 9.19
C SER A 44 -6.88 3.05 8.24
N ALA A 45 -5.65 2.51 8.21
CA ALA A 45 -4.57 3.07 7.42
C ALA A 45 -4.81 2.80 5.92
N ILE A 46 -5.00 3.89 5.19
CA ILE A 46 -5.11 3.94 3.73
C ILE A 46 -4.10 4.98 3.25
N GLY A 47 -3.33 4.61 2.24
CA GLY A 47 -2.36 5.47 1.57
C GLY A 47 -3.03 6.42 0.59
N GLN A 48 -2.32 7.50 0.29
CA GLN A 48 -2.74 8.40 -0.78
C GLN A 48 -2.77 7.65 -2.12
N GLN A 49 -3.73 8.05 -2.96
CA GLN A 49 -3.83 7.54 -4.31
C GLN A 49 -2.70 8.12 -5.16
N GLY A 50 -1.96 7.26 -5.85
CA GLY A 50 -0.96 7.62 -6.85
C GLY A 50 -1.45 7.30 -8.26
N THR A 51 -0.80 7.92 -9.25
CA THR A 51 -1.09 7.64 -10.66
C THR A 51 -0.46 6.33 -11.14
N ASN A 52 0.54 5.87 -10.39
CA ASN A 52 1.28 4.64 -10.65
C ASN A 52 1.55 3.86 -9.34
N LYS A 53 1.87 2.57 -9.47
CA LYS A 53 2.17 1.69 -8.33
C LYS A 53 3.32 2.21 -7.46
N LYS A 54 4.35 2.81 -8.07
CA LYS A 54 5.53 3.30 -7.35
C LYS A 54 5.19 4.48 -6.44
N GLU A 55 4.41 5.45 -6.94
CA GLU A 55 3.92 6.61 -6.21
C GLU A 55 3.01 6.21 -5.06
N ALA A 56 2.05 5.31 -5.30
CA ALA A 56 1.16 4.82 -4.26
C ALA A 56 1.93 4.20 -3.09
N ILE A 57 2.98 3.43 -3.41
CA ILE A 57 3.81 2.78 -2.39
C ILE A 57 4.77 3.77 -1.72
N ALA A 58 5.34 4.72 -2.47
CA ALA A 58 6.15 5.79 -1.89
C ALA A 58 5.32 6.67 -0.94
N ALA A 59 4.08 7.00 -1.30
CA ALA A 59 3.16 7.75 -0.46
C ALA A 59 2.78 6.96 0.80
N TRP A 60 2.59 5.64 0.69
CA TRP A 60 2.35 4.77 1.84
C TRP A 60 3.55 4.68 2.78
N ASN A 61 4.76 4.50 2.23
CA ASN A 61 5.98 4.41 3.03
C ASN A 61 6.30 5.72 3.77
N LYS A 62 5.75 6.85 3.32
CA LYS A 62 5.82 8.16 4.02
C LYS A 62 4.84 8.30 5.18
N LEU A 63 3.92 7.36 5.39
CA LEU A 63 2.99 7.38 6.53
C LEU A 63 3.62 6.89 7.84
N LYS A 64 4.84 6.36 7.79
CA LYS A 64 5.65 5.98 8.94
C LYS A 64 6.54 7.16 9.34
#